data_AF-A0A0Q7KGC8-F1
#
_entry.id   AF-A0A0Q7KGC8-F1
#
_cell.length_a   1.000
_cell.length_b   1.000
_cell.length_c   1.000
_cell.angle_alpha   90.00
_cell.angle_beta   90.00
_cell.angle_gamma   90.00
#
_symmetry.space_group_name_H-M   'P 1'
#
loop_
_entity.id
_entity.type
_entity.pdbx_description
1 polymer ?
#
loop_
_entity_poly.entity_id
_entity_poly.type
_entity_poly.pdbx_seq_one_letter_code
_entity_poly.pdbx_strand_id
1 'polypeptide(L)'
;MRTSILSRAAVAVATLAIGSVTLAAAPATAATPAGIDRASIVSVLDAARSYQSNGGGYTEAEQAALDKLTETVCGYTTTNDLYPHGAYFNFFKQNSGADGAIVSVELHENIEGGDYTHRYCNFGLVVTADKDAKLSGQATLTLTPRPADTEGPIIATAAADDSTTGQLSGNAFVSTSITRDSNEFFSNYSAVDFTAAGAATTSKTVTDQRKIWDHKSKVEKRAAKAKYDKRIAKAKKAYAKALDRAGSNSATKAAAKKAYLAKRAETKVKYDYAVWNYRYVTNTKTVTQSTPFNLTASGRNNNLG
;
A
#
# COMPACT_ATOMS: atom_id res chain seq x y z
N MET A 1 12.10 -13.95 65.45
CA MET A 1 13.18 -14.57 64.67
C MET A 1 12.61 -15.71 63.85
N ARG A 2 12.91 -15.72 62.54
CA ARG A 2 13.18 -16.90 61.67
C ARG A 2 12.01 -17.89 61.44
N THR A 3 11.33 -17.83 60.27
CA THR A 3 11.52 -18.63 59.01
C THR A 3 10.96 -20.05 59.12
N SER A 4 10.38 -20.74 58.13
CA SER A 4 9.86 -20.46 56.77
C SER A 4 9.33 -21.80 56.22
N ILE A 5 8.25 -21.72 55.42
CA ILE A 5 8.04 -22.40 54.12
C ILE A 5 7.98 -23.93 54.03
N LEU A 6 6.89 -24.42 53.38
CA LEU A 6 6.77 -25.55 52.43
C LEU A 6 5.24 -25.70 52.16
N SER A 7 4.65 -25.79 50.97
CA SER A 7 5.12 -25.89 49.59
C SER A 7 3.92 -25.51 48.70
N ARG A 8 4.07 -24.57 47.75
CA ARG A 8 3.14 -24.42 46.63
C ARG A 8 3.81 -25.00 45.40
N ALA A 9 3.27 -26.09 44.88
CA ALA A 9 3.66 -26.66 43.61
C ALA A 9 3.32 -25.66 42.48
N ALA A 10 4.35 -25.16 41.80
CA ALA A 10 4.21 -24.42 40.57
C ALA A 10 4.14 -25.43 39.42
N VAL A 11 2.98 -25.49 38.75
CA VAL A 11 2.84 -26.19 37.47
C VAL A 11 3.52 -25.32 36.42
N ALA A 12 4.70 -25.76 35.97
CA ALA A 12 5.41 -25.15 34.85
C ALA A 12 4.61 -25.38 33.56
N VAL A 13 3.99 -24.32 33.05
CA VAL A 13 3.45 -24.29 31.69
C VAL A 13 4.64 -24.11 30.76
N ALA A 14 5.03 -25.18 30.07
CA ALA A 14 5.99 -25.12 28.98
C ALA A 14 5.38 -24.32 27.82
N THR A 15 5.69 -23.02 27.75
CA THR A 15 5.51 -22.24 26.53
C THR A 15 6.52 -22.75 25.50
N LEU A 16 6.05 -23.55 24.53
CA LEU A 16 6.76 -23.75 23.27
C LEU A 16 6.86 -22.39 22.58
N ALA A 17 7.98 -21.70 22.80
CA ALA A 17 8.40 -20.58 21.97
C ALA A 17 8.90 -21.17 20.64
N ILE A 18 7.98 -21.32 19.68
CA ILE A 18 8.36 -21.37 18.28
C ILE A 18 8.81 -19.96 17.94
N GLY A 19 10.09 -19.68 18.21
CA GLY A 19 10.78 -18.49 17.76
C GLY A 19 10.82 -18.51 16.24
N SER A 20 9.73 -18.03 15.64
CA SER A 20 9.72 -17.64 14.25
C SER A 20 10.70 -16.48 14.17
N VAL A 21 11.93 -16.76 13.75
CA VAL A 21 12.84 -15.75 13.24
C VAL A 21 12.20 -15.27 11.95
N THR A 22 11.18 -14.42 12.06
CA THR A 22 10.86 -13.49 10.99
C THR A 22 12.08 -12.59 10.95
N LEU A 23 13.02 -12.92 10.07
CA LEU A 23 13.93 -11.94 9.53
C LEU A 23 13.02 -10.86 8.97
N ALA A 24 12.73 -9.84 9.78
CA ALA A 24 12.10 -8.64 9.31
C ALA A 24 13.15 -8.03 8.40
N ALA A 25 13.15 -8.47 7.13
CA ALA A 25 13.74 -7.72 6.06
C ALA A 25 13.23 -6.31 6.29
N ALA A 26 14.16 -5.40 6.61
CA ALA A 26 13.84 -3.99 6.71
C ALA A 26 12.95 -3.69 5.49
N PRO A 27 11.77 -3.07 5.68
CA PRO A 27 10.89 -2.82 4.56
C PRO A 27 11.75 -2.16 3.50
N ALA A 28 11.94 -2.83 2.36
CA ALA A 28 12.68 -2.29 1.25
C ALA A 28 12.01 -0.94 0.99
N THR A 29 12.66 0.16 1.37
CA THR A 29 12.13 1.49 1.13
C THR A 29 11.93 1.55 -0.36
N ALA A 30 10.66 1.71 -0.78
CA ALA A 30 10.28 1.69 -2.18
C ALA A 30 11.19 2.64 -2.95
N ALA A 31 11.71 2.19 -4.09
CA ALA A 31 12.51 3.03 -4.97
C ALA A 31 11.68 4.16 -5.62
N THR A 32 10.38 4.23 -5.34
CA THR A 32 9.50 5.31 -5.78
C THR A 32 9.98 6.63 -5.20
N PRO A 33 10.38 7.60 -6.05
CA PRO A 33 10.82 8.90 -5.59
C PRO A 33 9.76 9.60 -4.74
N ALA A 34 10.20 10.44 -3.80
CA ALA A 34 9.30 11.19 -2.93
C ALA A 34 8.34 12.06 -3.76
N GLY A 35 7.05 12.04 -3.41
CA GLY A 35 6.01 12.79 -4.12
C GLY A 35 5.34 12.04 -5.28
N ILE A 36 5.83 10.86 -5.64
CA ILE A 36 5.13 9.96 -6.58
C ILE A 36 4.36 8.92 -5.77
N ASP A 37 3.05 8.88 -5.98
CA ASP A 37 2.17 7.89 -5.36
C ASP A 37 1.54 6.96 -6.41
N ARG A 38 0.80 5.97 -5.91
CA ARG A 38 0.08 5.02 -6.76
C ARG A 38 -0.94 5.72 -7.65
N ALA A 39 -1.64 6.73 -7.15
CA ALA A 39 -2.72 7.38 -7.89
C ALA A 39 -2.15 8.13 -9.11
N SER A 40 -1.02 8.81 -8.95
CA SER A 40 -0.30 9.47 -10.04
C SER A 40 0.13 8.47 -11.13
N ILE A 41 0.71 7.32 -10.74
CA ILE A 41 1.12 6.29 -11.71
C ILE A 41 -0.09 5.70 -12.45
N VAL A 42 -1.17 5.37 -11.75
CA VAL A 42 -2.39 4.85 -12.38
C VAL A 42 -2.97 5.88 -13.35
N SER A 43 -3.05 7.15 -12.94
CA SER A 43 -3.56 8.24 -13.78
C SER A 43 -2.73 8.37 -15.07
N VAL A 44 -1.40 8.31 -14.98
CA VAL A 44 -0.52 8.38 -16.16
C VAL A 44 -0.71 7.16 -17.07
N LEU A 45 -0.78 5.96 -16.51
CA LEU A 45 -0.98 4.73 -17.30
C LEU A 45 -2.35 4.72 -18.00
N ASP A 46 -3.41 5.12 -17.32
CA ASP A 46 -4.76 5.18 -17.89
C ASP A 46 -4.85 6.25 -18.98
N ALA A 47 -4.27 7.42 -18.76
CA ALA A 47 -4.21 8.51 -19.74
C ALA A 47 -3.46 8.08 -21.01
N ALA A 48 -2.28 7.46 -20.85
CA ALA A 48 -1.48 7.00 -21.99
C ALA A 48 -2.17 5.86 -22.78
N ARG A 49 -2.95 5.00 -22.12
CA ARG A 49 -3.80 4.01 -22.82
C ARG A 49 -4.94 4.65 -23.59
N SER A 50 -5.58 5.65 -22.99
CA SER A 50 -6.64 6.41 -23.64
C SER A 50 -6.09 7.10 -24.90
N TYR A 51 -4.91 7.72 -24.80
CA TYR A 51 -4.21 8.32 -25.93
C TYR A 51 -3.93 7.30 -27.05
N GLN A 52 -3.35 6.14 -26.72
CA GLN A 52 -3.07 5.08 -27.71
C GLN A 52 -4.33 4.51 -28.37
N SER A 53 -5.45 4.44 -27.66
CA SER A 53 -6.68 3.82 -28.16
C SER A 53 -7.53 4.79 -28.98
N ASN A 54 -7.55 6.08 -28.62
CA ASN A 54 -8.50 7.05 -29.15
C ASN A 54 -7.85 8.21 -29.91
N GLY A 55 -6.52 8.36 -29.86
CA GLY A 55 -5.81 9.51 -30.44
C GLY A 55 -6.19 10.87 -29.84
N GLY A 56 -6.89 10.87 -28.69
CA GLY A 56 -7.25 12.08 -27.97
C GLY A 56 -6.11 12.57 -27.10
N GLY A 57 -5.89 13.88 -27.04
CA GLY A 57 -4.86 14.48 -26.16
C GLY A 57 -5.13 14.24 -24.67
N TYR A 58 -4.11 14.49 -23.85
CA TYR A 58 -4.21 14.42 -22.39
C TYR A 58 -5.11 15.55 -21.85
N THR A 59 -5.90 15.26 -20.82
CA THR A 59 -6.52 16.32 -20.01
C THR A 59 -5.44 17.10 -19.23
N GLU A 60 -5.76 18.31 -18.79
CA GLU A 60 -4.82 19.14 -18.01
C GLU A 60 -4.32 18.43 -16.75
N ALA A 61 -5.17 17.67 -16.06
CA ALA A 61 -4.80 16.91 -14.87
C ALA A 61 -3.87 15.73 -15.20
N GLU A 62 -4.11 15.03 -16.31
CA GLU A 62 -3.27 13.92 -16.76
C GLU A 62 -1.90 14.41 -17.23
N GLN A 63 -1.85 15.52 -17.97
CA GLN A 63 -0.61 16.16 -18.37
C GLN A 63 0.19 16.63 -17.15
N ALA A 64 -0.46 17.29 -16.18
CA ALA A 64 0.22 17.72 -14.96
C ALA A 64 0.78 16.54 -14.14
N ALA A 65 0.06 15.40 -14.10
CA ALA A 65 0.54 14.18 -13.45
C ALA A 65 1.75 13.58 -14.18
N LEU A 66 1.72 13.57 -15.51
CA LEU A 66 2.84 13.14 -16.35
C LEU A 66 4.05 14.04 -16.14
N ASP A 67 3.89 15.36 -16.25
CA ASP A 67 4.98 16.33 -16.09
C ASP A 67 5.62 16.22 -14.71
N LYS A 68 4.81 16.07 -13.65
CA LYS A 68 5.32 15.90 -12.28
C LYS A 68 6.13 14.61 -12.13
N LEU A 69 5.65 13.52 -12.73
CA LEU A 69 6.32 12.23 -12.71
C LEU A 69 7.67 12.34 -13.44
N THR A 70 7.68 12.88 -14.66
CA THR A 70 8.89 13.00 -15.48
C THR A 70 9.89 14.00 -14.88
N GLU A 71 9.45 15.14 -14.37
CA GLU A 71 10.28 16.10 -13.64
C GLU A 71 11.01 15.42 -12.48
N THR A 72 10.27 14.67 -11.66
CA THR A 72 10.80 14.03 -10.45
C THR A 72 11.77 12.88 -10.78
N VAL A 73 11.48 12.09 -11.82
CA VAL A 73 12.25 10.88 -12.16
C VAL A 73 13.46 11.20 -13.05
N CYS A 74 13.30 12.13 -13.98
CA CYS A 74 14.36 12.54 -14.91
C CYS A 74 15.23 13.67 -14.34
N GLY A 75 14.80 14.30 -13.24
CA GLY A 75 15.59 15.31 -12.53
C GLY A 75 15.78 16.62 -13.30
N TYR A 76 14.91 16.92 -14.27
CA TYR A 76 14.90 18.25 -14.90
C TYR A 76 14.08 19.20 -14.05
N THR A 77 14.44 20.48 -14.10
CA THR A 77 13.64 21.57 -13.53
C THR A 77 13.42 22.60 -14.63
N THR A 78 12.32 23.33 -14.53
CA THR A 78 12.00 24.44 -15.47
C THR A 78 13.04 25.57 -15.45
N THR A 79 13.99 25.54 -14.50
CA THR A 79 15.10 26.49 -14.39
C THR A 79 16.35 26.08 -15.16
N ASN A 80 16.44 24.83 -15.65
CA ASN A 80 17.64 24.30 -16.32
C ASN A 80 17.48 24.29 -17.85
N ASP A 81 16.55 25.08 -18.39
CA ASP A 81 16.21 25.15 -19.82
C ASP A 81 15.88 23.80 -20.49
N LEU A 82 15.57 22.80 -19.66
CA LEU A 82 15.15 21.46 -20.04
C LEU A 82 13.63 21.35 -19.94
N TYR A 83 12.97 21.01 -21.05
CA TYR A 83 11.53 20.78 -21.07
C TYR A 83 11.19 19.47 -21.80
N PRO A 84 10.14 18.76 -21.36
CA PRO A 84 9.67 17.56 -22.05
C PRO A 84 9.05 17.96 -23.40
N HIS A 85 9.50 17.33 -24.47
CA HIS A 85 8.90 17.47 -25.81
C HIS A 85 7.84 16.40 -26.06
N GLY A 86 8.06 15.19 -25.54
CA GLY A 86 7.11 14.08 -25.66
C GLY A 86 7.45 12.93 -24.72
N ALA A 87 6.45 12.10 -24.43
CA ALA A 87 6.60 10.87 -23.67
C ALA A 87 5.98 9.69 -24.44
N TYR A 88 6.76 8.62 -24.57
CA TYR A 88 6.38 7.40 -25.27
C TYR A 88 6.20 6.26 -24.28
N PHE A 89 5.14 5.49 -24.44
CA PHE A 89 4.74 4.43 -23.53
C PHE A 89 4.75 3.07 -24.22
N ASN A 90 5.48 2.12 -23.64
CA ASN A 90 5.38 0.70 -24.01
C ASN A 90 4.77 -0.06 -22.83
N PHE A 91 3.48 -0.40 -22.95
CA PHE A 91 2.73 -1.06 -21.90
C PHE A 91 3.10 -2.54 -21.78
N PHE A 92 3.06 -3.04 -20.55
CA PHE A 92 3.09 -4.48 -20.34
C PHE A 92 1.81 -5.14 -20.82
N LYS A 93 1.92 -6.41 -21.20
CA LYS A 93 0.74 -7.28 -21.27
C LYS A 93 0.19 -7.41 -19.86
N GLN A 94 -1.03 -6.88 -19.65
CA GLN A 94 -1.67 -6.85 -18.35
C GLN A 94 -1.71 -8.25 -17.72
N ASN A 95 -1.21 -8.36 -16.48
CA ASN A 95 -1.24 -9.60 -15.70
C ASN A 95 -2.09 -9.37 -14.44
N SER A 96 -2.71 -10.42 -13.91
CA SER A 96 -3.69 -10.35 -12.83
C SER A 96 -3.19 -9.75 -11.51
N GLY A 97 -1.87 -9.61 -11.30
CA GLY A 97 -1.29 -9.09 -10.06
C GLY A 97 -0.79 -7.64 -10.14
N ALA A 98 -0.32 -7.19 -11.30
CA ALA A 98 0.36 -5.91 -11.45
C ALA A 98 0.24 -5.40 -12.88
N ASP A 99 0.43 -4.10 -13.01
CA ASP A 99 0.32 -3.35 -14.24
C ASP A 99 1.47 -2.35 -14.37
N GLY A 100 1.72 -1.81 -15.55
CA GLY A 100 2.82 -0.88 -15.76
C GLY A 100 3.20 -0.64 -17.22
N ALA A 101 4.28 0.11 -17.39
CA ALA A 101 4.83 0.47 -18.68
C ALA A 101 6.31 0.85 -18.58
N ILE A 102 6.98 0.88 -19.73
CA ILE A 102 8.20 1.66 -19.96
C ILE A 102 7.78 3.04 -20.42
N VAL A 103 8.44 4.06 -19.87
CA VAL A 103 8.29 5.45 -20.28
C VAL A 103 9.63 5.94 -20.82
N SER A 104 9.60 6.45 -22.04
CA SER A 104 10.73 7.13 -22.68
C SER A 104 10.34 8.58 -22.91
N VAL A 105 11.03 9.52 -22.28
CA VAL A 105 10.75 10.96 -22.38
C VAL A 105 11.85 11.60 -23.20
N GLU A 106 11.46 12.34 -24.23
CA GLU A 106 12.34 13.23 -24.96
C GLU A 106 12.40 14.58 -24.25
N LEU A 107 13.60 14.97 -23.83
CA LEU A 107 13.89 16.25 -23.19
C LEU A 107 14.64 17.13 -24.18
N HIS A 108 14.18 18.36 -24.37
CA HIS A 108 14.87 19.40 -25.14
C HIS A 108 15.60 20.32 -24.17
N GLU A 109 16.89 20.54 -24.43
CA GLU A 109 17.73 21.51 -23.73
C GLU A 109 17.99 22.68 -24.68
N ASN A 110 17.58 23.89 -24.30
CA ASN A 110 17.89 25.08 -25.12
C ASN A 110 19.39 25.37 -25.07
N ILE A 111 20.00 25.58 -26.24
CA ILE A 111 21.35 26.12 -26.34
C ILE A 111 21.28 27.58 -26.81
N GLU A 112 22.17 28.41 -26.27
CA GLU A 112 22.33 29.81 -26.67
C GLU A 112 22.57 29.88 -28.19
N GLY A 113 21.61 30.46 -28.93
CA GLY A 113 21.63 30.50 -30.41
C GLY A 113 20.40 29.89 -31.11
N GLY A 114 19.49 29.25 -30.36
CA GLY A 114 18.24 28.69 -30.91
C GLY A 114 18.34 27.24 -31.40
N ASP A 115 19.50 26.60 -31.18
CA ASP A 115 19.67 25.15 -31.34
C ASP A 115 19.23 24.40 -30.08
N TYR A 116 18.87 23.14 -30.24
CA TYR A 116 18.43 22.26 -29.16
C TYR A 116 19.27 20.99 -29.11
N THR A 117 19.68 20.57 -27.92
CA THR A 117 20.15 19.21 -27.67
C THR A 117 19.02 18.35 -27.15
N HIS A 118 18.87 17.16 -27.72
CA HIS A 118 17.87 16.18 -27.29
C HIS A 118 18.50 15.19 -26.33
N ARG A 119 17.83 14.91 -25.20
CA ARG A 119 18.15 13.81 -24.28
C ARG A 119 16.97 12.87 -24.14
N TYR A 120 17.23 11.59 -24.00
CA TYR A 120 16.21 10.58 -23.70
C TYR A 120 16.35 10.13 -22.26
N CYS A 121 15.29 10.29 -21.48
CA CYS A 121 15.15 9.77 -20.13
C CYS A 121 14.23 8.55 -20.16
N ASN A 122 14.74 7.38 -19.78
CA ASN A 122 14.01 6.13 -19.77
C ASN A 122 13.79 5.64 -18.35
N PHE A 123 12.57 5.23 -18.01
CA PHE A 123 12.26 4.62 -16.72
C PHE A 123 11.07 3.66 -16.82
N GLY A 124 10.98 2.75 -15.85
CA GLY A 124 9.91 1.77 -15.75
C GLY A 124 8.94 2.09 -14.61
N LEU A 125 7.65 1.82 -14.84
CA LEU A 125 6.57 1.97 -13.88
C LEU A 125 5.93 0.61 -13.58
N VAL A 126 5.67 0.31 -12.31
CA VAL A 126 4.90 -0.86 -11.89
C VAL A 126 3.91 -0.47 -10.80
N VAL A 127 2.66 -0.92 -10.90
CA VAL A 127 1.61 -0.67 -9.92
C VAL A 127 0.81 -1.93 -9.65
N THR A 128 0.34 -2.10 -8.42
CA THR A 128 -0.56 -3.21 -8.09
C THR A 128 -1.95 -2.99 -8.69
N ALA A 129 -2.56 -4.06 -9.22
CA ALA A 129 -3.95 -4.03 -9.67
C ALA A 129 -4.92 -3.69 -8.51
N ASP A 130 -4.73 -4.33 -7.35
CA ASP A 130 -5.45 -4.01 -6.10
C ASP A 130 -4.72 -2.90 -5.33
N LYS A 131 -5.42 -1.82 -4.98
CA LYS A 131 -4.88 -0.66 -4.24
C LYS A 131 -4.29 -1.03 -2.86
N ASP A 132 -4.79 -2.11 -2.25
CA ASP A 132 -4.39 -2.58 -0.93
C ASP A 132 -3.31 -3.68 -1.00
N ALA A 133 -2.97 -4.14 -2.20
CA ALA A 133 -1.87 -5.08 -2.40
C ALA A 133 -0.52 -4.40 -2.27
N LYS A 134 0.49 -5.18 -1.90
CA LYS A 134 1.90 -4.76 -1.88
C LYS A 134 2.72 -5.59 -2.87
N LEU A 135 3.49 -4.91 -3.70
CA LEU A 135 4.51 -5.51 -4.54
C LEU A 135 5.64 -6.09 -3.68
N SER A 136 6.19 -7.20 -4.14
CA SER A 136 7.47 -7.76 -3.72
C SER A 136 8.15 -8.35 -4.95
N GLY A 137 9.49 -8.37 -4.99
CA GLY A 137 10.25 -8.87 -6.13
C GLY A 137 11.28 -7.87 -6.63
N GLN A 138 11.63 -7.96 -7.91
CA GLN A 138 12.64 -7.10 -8.53
C GLN A 138 12.16 -6.62 -9.91
N ALA A 139 12.64 -5.43 -10.28
CA ALA A 139 12.49 -4.90 -11.61
C ALA A 139 13.83 -4.38 -12.14
N THR A 140 14.06 -4.56 -13.44
CA THR A 140 15.30 -4.20 -14.11
C THR A 140 14.97 -3.46 -15.40
N LEU A 141 15.50 -2.25 -15.53
CA LEU A 141 15.52 -1.46 -16.77
C LEU A 141 16.88 -1.67 -17.44
N THR A 142 16.88 -1.92 -18.75
CA THR A 142 18.09 -2.17 -19.54
C THR A 142 18.03 -1.38 -20.85
N LEU A 143 19.11 -0.69 -21.19
CA LEU A 143 19.35 -0.19 -22.53
C LEU A 143 20.21 -1.22 -23.28
N THR A 144 19.62 -1.85 -24.29
CA THR A 144 20.28 -2.90 -25.06
C THR A 144 21.15 -2.25 -26.15
N PRO A 145 22.48 -2.46 -26.14
CA PRO A 145 23.39 -1.91 -27.13
C PRO A 145 22.99 -2.31 -28.56
N ARG A 146 23.28 -1.44 -29.51
CA ARG A 146 23.21 -1.79 -30.93
C ARG A 146 24.43 -2.68 -31.24
N PRO A 147 24.25 -3.83 -31.91
CA PRO A 147 25.38 -4.61 -32.40
C PRO A 147 26.26 -3.73 -33.29
N ALA A 148 27.59 -3.91 -33.21
CA ALA A 148 28.52 -3.19 -34.06
C ALA A 148 28.35 -3.67 -35.50
N ASP A 149 27.52 -2.98 -36.27
CA ASP A 149 27.37 -3.26 -37.69
C ASP A 149 28.63 -2.76 -38.41
N THR A 150 29.32 -3.65 -39.12
CA THR A 150 30.53 -3.30 -39.89
C THR A 150 30.20 -2.64 -41.23
N GLU A 151 28.91 -2.58 -41.60
CA GLU A 151 28.41 -2.08 -42.88
C GLU A 151 27.27 -1.06 -42.65
N GLY A 152 27.62 0.15 -42.23
CA GLY A 152 26.69 1.28 -42.13
C GLY A 152 27.43 2.62 -41.99
N PRO A 153 26.83 3.76 -42.35
CA PRO A 153 27.47 5.08 -42.24
C PRO A 153 27.68 5.54 -40.78
N ILE A 154 27.08 4.84 -39.81
CA ILE A 154 27.23 5.11 -38.38
C ILE A 154 27.98 3.91 -37.77
N ILE A 155 29.27 4.11 -37.46
CA ILE A 155 30.06 3.14 -36.71
C ILE A 155 29.59 3.21 -35.26
N ALA A 156 28.73 2.29 -34.84
CA ALA A 156 28.39 2.15 -33.43
C ALA A 156 29.65 1.67 -32.68
N THR A 157 30.16 2.47 -31.75
CA THR A 157 31.07 1.97 -30.72
C THR A 157 30.29 0.97 -29.88
N ALA A 158 30.83 -0.23 -29.66
CA ALA A 158 30.20 -1.23 -28.80
C ALA A 158 30.00 -0.62 -27.40
N ALA A 159 28.76 -0.25 -27.07
CA ALA A 159 28.39 0.15 -25.73
C ALA A 159 28.22 -1.09 -24.86
N ALA A 160 28.53 -0.96 -23.57
CA ALA A 160 28.14 -1.96 -22.58
C ALA A 160 26.64 -1.82 -22.28
N ASP A 161 26.01 -2.90 -21.83
CA ASP A 161 24.65 -2.84 -21.29
C ASP A 161 24.61 -1.80 -20.16
N ASP A 162 23.70 -0.83 -20.27
CA ASP A 162 23.35 0.03 -19.14
C ASP A 162 22.08 -0.51 -18.50
N SER A 163 22.15 -0.83 -17.21
CA SER A 163 21.00 -1.39 -16.50
C SER A 163 20.87 -0.85 -15.09
N THR A 164 19.63 -0.63 -14.67
CA THR A 164 19.27 -0.30 -13.29
C THR A 164 18.34 -1.38 -12.76
N THR A 165 18.64 -1.90 -11.57
CA THR A 165 17.80 -2.89 -10.89
C THR A 165 17.29 -2.31 -9.58
N GLY A 166 16.00 -2.47 -9.32
CA GLY A 166 15.34 -2.01 -8.10
C GLY A 166 14.48 -3.10 -7.47
N GLN A 167 14.35 -3.03 -6.14
CA GLN A 167 13.45 -3.89 -5.37
C GLN A 167 12.02 -3.36 -5.47
N LEU A 168 11.09 -4.25 -5.79
CA LEU A 168 9.67 -3.93 -5.79
C LEU A 168 9.15 -3.92 -4.35
N SER A 169 8.57 -2.81 -3.92
CA SER A 169 7.91 -2.70 -2.62
C SER A 169 6.82 -1.63 -2.65
N GLY A 170 5.98 -1.59 -1.62
CA GLY A 170 4.81 -0.69 -1.61
C GLY A 170 3.74 -1.16 -2.59
N ASN A 171 2.85 -0.26 -3.04
CA ASN A 171 1.80 -0.57 -4.01
C ASN A 171 2.06 0.05 -5.40
N ALA A 172 3.22 0.69 -5.56
CA ALA A 172 3.69 1.35 -6.75
C ALA A 172 5.22 1.41 -6.70
N PHE A 173 5.86 1.30 -7.86
CA PHE A 173 7.30 1.33 -8.05
C PHE A 173 7.65 2.13 -9.30
N VAL A 174 8.72 2.90 -9.21
CA VAL A 174 9.36 3.59 -10.33
C VAL A 174 10.83 3.20 -10.33
N SER A 175 11.37 2.78 -11.48
CA SER A 175 12.79 2.47 -11.58
C SER A 175 13.63 3.74 -11.52
N THR A 176 14.90 3.60 -11.15
CA THR A 176 15.89 4.64 -11.47
C THR A 176 15.91 4.87 -12.97
N SER A 177 15.94 6.14 -13.38
CA SER A 177 16.01 6.51 -14.79
C SER A 177 17.38 6.26 -15.38
N ILE A 178 17.42 5.99 -16.68
CA ILE A 178 18.63 6.03 -17.49
C ILE A 178 18.47 7.16 -18.50
N THR A 179 19.30 8.20 -18.35
CA THR A 179 19.31 9.36 -19.25
C THR A 179 20.51 9.30 -20.17
N ARG A 180 20.31 9.56 -21.46
CA ARG A 180 21.37 9.64 -22.49
C ARG A 180 21.12 10.76 -23.48
N ASP A 181 22.19 11.35 -24.00
CA ASP A 181 22.09 12.27 -25.12
C ASP A 181 21.58 11.52 -26.35
N SER A 182 20.73 12.15 -27.15
CA SER A 182 20.09 11.56 -28.34
C SER A 182 21.06 10.92 -29.33
N ASN A 183 22.18 11.60 -29.60
CA ASN A 183 23.23 11.10 -30.47
C ASN A 183 23.84 9.81 -29.91
N GLU A 184 24.07 9.73 -28.59
CA GLU A 184 24.53 8.50 -27.95
C GLU A 184 23.43 7.42 -27.97
N PHE A 185 22.20 7.80 -27.66
CA PHE A 185 21.06 6.90 -27.55
C PHE A 185 20.76 6.17 -28.86
N PHE A 186 20.60 6.91 -29.96
CA PHE A 186 20.26 6.32 -31.25
C PHE A 186 21.44 5.63 -31.94
N SER A 187 22.67 6.10 -31.69
CA SER A 187 23.87 5.51 -32.30
C SER A 187 24.30 4.23 -31.59
N ASN A 188 24.14 4.16 -30.27
CA ASN A 188 24.72 3.08 -29.46
C ASN A 188 23.71 2.07 -28.92
N TYR A 189 22.41 2.36 -28.93
CA TYR A 189 21.39 1.46 -28.39
C TYR A 189 20.33 1.10 -29.44
N SER A 190 19.72 -0.06 -29.28
CA SER A 190 18.71 -0.62 -30.19
C SER A 190 17.34 -0.75 -29.53
N ALA A 191 17.30 -0.95 -28.21
CA ALA A 191 16.07 -1.13 -27.46
C ALA A 191 16.18 -0.65 -26.01
N VAL A 192 15.03 -0.35 -25.44
CA VAL A 192 14.81 -0.11 -24.01
C VAL A 192 13.94 -1.25 -23.49
N ASP A 193 14.49 -2.07 -22.62
CA ASP A 193 13.83 -3.23 -22.05
C ASP A 193 13.55 -3.01 -20.57
N PHE A 194 12.37 -3.39 -20.10
CA PHE A 194 12.02 -3.34 -18.69
C PHE A 194 11.33 -4.63 -18.31
N THR A 195 11.84 -5.25 -17.25
CA THR A 195 11.33 -6.50 -16.71
C THR A 195 10.99 -6.30 -15.24
N ALA A 196 9.89 -6.89 -14.78
CA ALA A 196 9.51 -6.88 -13.38
C ALA A 196 8.88 -8.23 -12.99
N ALA A 197 9.48 -8.92 -12.04
CA ALA A 197 9.04 -10.23 -11.60
C ALA A 197 8.89 -10.25 -10.08
N GLY A 198 7.78 -10.83 -9.61
CA GLY A 198 7.42 -10.69 -8.21
C GLY A 198 6.02 -11.21 -7.87
N ALA A 199 5.47 -10.68 -6.78
CA ALA A 199 4.11 -10.96 -6.37
C ALA A 199 3.42 -9.70 -5.81
N ALA A 200 2.12 -9.59 -6.06
CA ALA A 200 1.24 -8.63 -5.43
C ALA A 200 0.49 -9.30 -4.27
N THR A 201 0.71 -8.82 -3.06
CA THR A 201 0.24 -9.46 -1.83
C THR A 201 -0.79 -8.60 -1.11
N THR A 202 -2.02 -9.09 -0.97
CA THR A 202 -3.07 -8.46 -0.17
C THR A 202 -3.23 -9.21 1.14
N SER A 203 -3.21 -8.50 2.27
CA SER A 203 -3.49 -9.10 3.59
C SER A 203 -4.79 -8.55 4.15
N LYS A 204 -5.71 -9.44 4.51
CA LYS A 204 -7.00 -9.10 5.12
C LYS A 204 -7.11 -9.74 6.49
N THR A 205 -7.52 -8.94 7.47
CA THR A 205 -7.83 -9.44 8.81
C THR A 205 -9.26 -9.97 8.82
N VAL A 206 -9.43 -11.27 8.99
CA VAL A 206 -10.72 -11.94 9.10
C VAL A 206 -11.00 -12.25 10.56
N THR A 207 -12.19 -11.88 11.02
CA THR A 207 -12.63 -12.12 12.40
C THR A 207 -13.78 -13.11 12.38
N ASP A 208 -13.49 -14.34 12.79
CA ASP A 208 -14.47 -15.40 12.92
C ASP A 208 -15.04 -15.40 14.34
N GLN A 209 -16.37 -15.31 14.48
CA GLN A 209 -17.04 -15.45 15.77
C GLN A 209 -17.72 -16.81 15.87
N ARG A 210 -17.29 -17.62 16.84
CA ARG A 210 -17.92 -18.92 17.12
C ARG A 210 -18.64 -18.86 18.46
N LYS A 211 -19.92 -19.24 18.45
CA LYS A 211 -20.69 -19.51 19.66
C LYS A 211 -20.24 -20.84 20.26
N ILE A 212 -19.75 -20.83 21.50
CA ILE A 212 -19.35 -22.02 22.24
C ILE A 212 -20.23 -22.14 23.47
N TRP A 213 -20.73 -23.34 23.73
CA TRP A 213 -21.46 -23.65 24.95
C TRP A 213 -20.55 -23.47 26.18
N ASP A 214 -21.02 -22.68 27.14
CA ASP A 214 -20.38 -22.35 28.41
C ASP A 214 -21.46 -22.47 29.48
N HIS A 215 -21.69 -23.70 29.93
CA HIS A 215 -22.77 -24.02 30.85
C HIS A 215 -22.49 -23.39 32.22
N LYS A 216 -23.06 -22.21 32.46
CA LYS A 216 -23.04 -21.58 33.79
C LYS A 216 -23.78 -22.43 34.81
N SER A 217 -23.09 -22.75 35.89
CA SER A 217 -23.66 -23.45 37.04
C SER A 217 -24.77 -22.64 37.70
N LYS A 218 -25.62 -23.31 38.48
CA LYS A 218 -26.66 -22.64 39.29
C LYS A 218 -26.05 -21.62 40.26
N VAL A 219 -24.86 -21.89 40.79
CA VAL A 219 -24.14 -21.01 41.72
C VAL A 219 -23.71 -19.71 41.02
N GLU A 220 -23.14 -19.81 39.82
CA GLU A 220 -22.73 -18.63 39.03
C GLU A 220 -23.92 -17.76 38.65
N LYS A 221 -25.04 -18.37 38.22
CA LYS A 221 -26.27 -17.63 37.88
C LYS A 221 -26.84 -16.89 39.10
N ARG A 222 -26.83 -17.52 40.27
CA ARG A 222 -27.24 -16.86 41.54
C ARG A 222 -26.31 -15.68 41.88
N ALA A 223 -25.00 -15.86 41.74
CA ALA A 223 -24.03 -14.79 41.98
C ALA A 223 -24.20 -13.62 40.99
N ALA A 224 -24.46 -13.91 39.72
CA ALA A 224 -24.75 -12.90 38.70
C ALA A 224 -26.03 -12.11 39.02
N LYS A 225 -27.08 -12.81 39.46
CA LYS A 225 -28.33 -12.17 39.91
C LYS A 225 -28.12 -11.25 41.12
N ALA A 226 -27.38 -11.71 42.15
CA ALA A 226 -27.06 -10.89 43.31
C ALA A 226 -26.30 -9.60 42.92
N LYS A 227 -25.34 -9.70 41.98
CA LYS A 227 -24.63 -8.54 41.43
C LYS A 227 -25.56 -7.60 40.65
N TYR A 228 -26.48 -8.15 39.85
CA TYR A 228 -27.49 -7.37 39.12
C TYR A 228 -28.38 -6.59 40.08
N ASP A 229 -28.95 -7.25 41.09
CA ASP A 229 -29.85 -6.64 42.07
C ASP A 229 -29.14 -5.50 42.84
N LYS A 230 -27.88 -5.73 43.25
CA LYS A 230 -27.04 -4.68 43.89
C LYS A 230 -26.79 -3.48 42.97
N ARG A 231 -26.49 -3.70 41.68
CA ARG A 231 -26.26 -2.62 40.70
C ARG A 231 -27.54 -1.82 40.44
N ILE A 232 -28.69 -2.48 40.34
CA ILE A 232 -29.99 -1.82 40.17
C ILE A 232 -30.36 -1.02 41.42
N ALA A 233 -30.15 -1.55 42.63
CA ALA A 233 -30.39 -0.81 43.86
C ALA A 233 -29.53 0.47 43.94
N LYS A 234 -28.25 0.38 43.57
CA LYS A 234 -27.36 1.56 43.48
C LYS A 234 -27.86 2.57 42.45
N ALA A 235 -28.29 2.11 41.26
CA ALA A 235 -28.84 2.98 40.22
C ALA A 235 -30.12 3.67 40.66
N LYS A 236 -31.03 2.97 41.36
CA LYS A 236 -32.25 3.55 41.96
C LYS A 236 -31.92 4.62 42.99
N LYS A 237 -30.96 4.36 43.90
CA LYS A 237 -30.52 5.35 44.91
C LYS A 237 -29.91 6.59 44.26
N ALA A 238 -29.11 6.42 43.21
CA ALA A 238 -28.53 7.52 42.45
C ALA A 238 -29.62 8.33 41.71
N TYR A 239 -30.61 7.66 41.13
CA TYR A 239 -31.74 8.31 40.47
C TYR A 239 -32.58 9.12 41.44
N ALA A 240 -32.93 8.58 42.61
CA ALA A 240 -33.65 9.30 43.66
C ALA A 240 -32.88 10.57 44.07
N LYS A 241 -31.59 10.45 44.37
CA LYS A 241 -30.73 11.61 44.71
C LYS A 241 -30.66 12.64 43.57
N ALA A 242 -30.69 12.21 42.32
CA ALA A 242 -30.71 13.10 41.16
C ALA A 242 -32.06 13.79 40.99
N LEU A 243 -33.17 13.12 41.29
CA LEU A 243 -34.51 13.73 41.32
C LEU A 243 -34.64 14.77 42.42
N ASP A 244 -34.13 14.47 43.63
CA ASP A 244 -34.16 15.41 44.76
C ASP A 244 -33.36 16.68 44.42
N ARG A 245 -32.19 16.52 43.81
CA ARG A 245 -31.36 17.64 43.32
C ARG A 245 -31.98 18.42 42.16
N ALA A 246 -32.81 17.76 41.34
CA ALA A 246 -33.47 18.38 40.20
C ALA A 246 -34.62 19.31 40.62
N GLY A 247 -35.22 19.11 41.81
CA GLY A 247 -36.29 19.95 42.34
C GLY A 247 -37.50 19.99 41.40
N SER A 248 -37.92 21.18 40.97
CA SER A 248 -39.03 21.37 40.01
C SER A 248 -38.60 21.47 38.55
N ASN A 249 -37.30 21.44 38.25
CA ASN A 249 -36.81 21.60 36.88
C ASN A 249 -37.08 20.34 36.04
N SER A 250 -37.90 20.50 34.99
CA SER A 250 -38.34 19.41 34.12
C SER A 250 -37.21 18.82 33.27
N ALA A 251 -36.29 19.67 32.78
CA ALA A 251 -35.17 19.25 31.95
C ALA A 251 -34.17 18.39 32.73
N THR A 252 -33.84 18.76 33.97
CA THR A 252 -32.92 17.98 34.82
C THR A 252 -33.55 16.67 35.29
N LYS A 253 -34.87 16.64 35.55
CA LYS A 253 -35.63 15.39 35.80
C LYS A 253 -35.58 14.45 34.60
N ALA A 254 -35.79 14.98 33.38
CA ALA A 254 -35.71 14.19 32.15
C ALA A 254 -34.29 13.61 31.95
N ALA A 255 -33.25 14.40 32.19
CA ALA A 255 -31.86 13.95 32.13
C ALA A 255 -31.56 12.83 33.16
N ALA A 256 -32.02 12.98 34.40
CA ALA A 256 -31.88 11.95 35.44
C ALA A 256 -32.58 10.63 35.04
N LYS A 257 -33.78 10.72 34.46
CA LYS A 257 -34.52 9.54 33.96
C LYS A 257 -33.78 8.84 32.82
N LYS A 258 -33.26 9.61 31.85
CA LYS A 258 -32.46 9.07 30.73
C LYS A 258 -31.21 8.34 31.25
N ALA A 259 -30.48 8.95 32.19
CA ALA A 259 -29.30 8.33 32.80
C ALA A 259 -29.62 7.03 33.54
N TYR A 260 -30.73 7.01 34.30
CA TYR A 260 -31.19 5.80 34.99
C TYR A 260 -31.55 4.68 34.00
N LEU A 261 -32.30 4.98 32.94
CA LEU A 261 -32.67 4.01 31.92
C LEU A 261 -31.44 3.43 31.21
N ALA A 262 -30.47 4.28 30.86
CA ALA A 262 -29.20 3.82 30.28
C ALA A 262 -28.44 2.87 31.22
N LYS A 263 -28.34 3.19 32.52
CA LYS A 263 -27.71 2.30 33.49
C LYS A 263 -28.47 1.01 33.73
N ARG A 264 -29.80 1.04 33.70
CA ARG A 264 -30.62 -0.17 33.79
C ARG A 264 -30.37 -1.08 32.59
N ALA A 265 -30.36 -0.52 31.37
CA ALA A 265 -30.08 -1.26 30.15
C ALA A 265 -28.68 -1.89 30.16
N GLU A 266 -27.64 -1.11 30.48
CA GLU A 266 -26.25 -1.61 30.62
C GLU A 266 -26.15 -2.75 31.66
N THR A 267 -26.82 -2.58 32.80
CA THR A 267 -26.81 -3.58 33.87
C THR A 267 -27.52 -4.87 33.46
N LYS A 268 -28.62 -4.75 32.69
CA LYS A 268 -29.34 -5.90 32.12
C LYS A 268 -28.48 -6.65 31.10
N VAL A 269 -27.84 -5.96 30.16
CA VAL A 269 -26.93 -6.59 29.19
C VAL A 269 -25.81 -7.36 29.89
N LYS A 270 -25.20 -6.76 30.92
CA LYS A 270 -24.16 -7.42 31.72
C LYS A 270 -24.68 -8.64 32.49
N TYR A 271 -25.92 -8.61 32.96
CA TYR A 271 -26.55 -9.75 33.61
C TYR A 271 -26.84 -10.86 32.61
N ASP A 272 -27.48 -10.52 31.48
CA ASP A 272 -27.83 -11.46 30.41
C ASP A 272 -26.57 -12.19 29.93
N TYR A 273 -25.47 -11.46 29.66
CA TYR A 273 -24.17 -12.07 29.32
C TYR A 273 -23.61 -13.00 30.42
N ALA A 274 -23.79 -12.65 31.69
CA ALA A 274 -23.28 -13.45 32.81
C ALA A 274 -24.12 -14.71 33.10
N VAL A 275 -25.35 -14.81 32.59
CA VAL A 275 -26.23 -15.97 32.76
C VAL A 275 -26.44 -16.78 31.49
N TRP A 276 -25.99 -16.29 30.34
CA TRP A 276 -25.98 -17.06 29.09
C TRP A 276 -25.20 -18.36 29.26
N ASN A 277 -25.73 -19.43 28.68
CA ASN A 277 -25.07 -20.73 28.65
C ASN A 277 -24.06 -20.83 27.50
N TYR A 278 -23.63 -19.71 26.94
CA TYR A 278 -22.70 -19.67 25.82
C TYR A 278 -21.84 -18.42 25.91
N ARG A 279 -20.66 -18.52 25.32
CA ARG A 279 -19.78 -17.39 25.05
C ARG A 279 -19.44 -17.33 23.57
N TYR A 280 -19.21 -16.14 23.04
CA TYR A 280 -18.58 -16.00 21.73
C TYR A 280 -17.07 -16.06 21.91
N VAL A 281 -16.42 -16.93 21.14
CA VAL A 281 -14.98 -16.91 20.97
C VAL A 281 -14.70 -16.25 19.64
N THR A 282 -13.93 -15.18 19.71
CA THR A 282 -13.48 -14.44 18.53
C THR A 282 -12.10 -14.94 18.17
N ASN A 283 -11.95 -15.45 16.96
CA ASN A 283 -10.66 -15.81 16.40
C ASN A 283 -10.35 -14.82 15.28
N THR A 284 -9.30 -14.04 15.48
CA THR A 284 -8.79 -13.12 14.46
C THR A 284 -7.63 -13.81 13.76
N LYS A 285 -7.71 -13.91 12.43
CA LYS A 285 -6.62 -14.43 11.59
C LYS A 285 -6.33 -13.45 10.45
N THR A 286 -5.06 -13.33 10.09
CA THR A 286 -4.66 -12.62 8.88
C THR A 286 -4.61 -13.62 7.73
N VAL A 287 -5.41 -13.36 6.69
CA VAL A 287 -5.37 -14.12 5.44
C VAL A 287 -4.57 -13.31 4.44
N THR A 288 -3.51 -13.89 3.92
CA THR A 288 -2.65 -13.28 2.92
C THR A 288 -2.87 -13.98 1.59
N GLN A 289 -3.27 -13.22 0.57
CA GLN A 289 -3.37 -13.67 -0.80
C GLN A 289 -2.19 -13.09 -1.58
N SER A 290 -1.44 -13.95 -2.28
CA SER A 290 -0.29 -13.55 -3.09
C SER A 290 -0.56 -13.94 -4.54
N THR A 291 -0.53 -12.96 -5.44
CA THR A 291 -0.71 -13.13 -6.87
C THR A 291 0.63 -12.90 -7.57
N PRO A 292 1.31 -13.96 -8.06
CA PRO A 292 2.57 -13.80 -8.76
C PRO A 292 2.38 -13.07 -10.09
N PHE A 293 3.40 -12.33 -10.52
CA PHE A 293 3.45 -11.71 -11.83
C PHE A 293 4.85 -11.77 -12.43
N ASN A 294 4.89 -11.72 -13.76
CA ASN A 294 6.08 -11.48 -14.54
C ASN A 294 5.67 -10.52 -15.68
N LEU A 295 6.28 -9.35 -15.71
CA LEU A 295 6.01 -8.26 -16.64
C LEU A 295 7.26 -8.01 -17.47
N THR A 296 7.08 -7.90 -18.78
CA THR A 296 8.16 -7.62 -19.72
C THR A 296 7.63 -6.68 -20.80
N ALA A 297 8.32 -5.59 -21.04
CA ALA A 297 8.08 -4.67 -22.14
C ALA A 297 9.41 -4.37 -22.82
N SER A 298 9.33 -4.04 -24.11
CA SER A 298 10.46 -3.67 -24.94
C SER A 298 10.02 -2.55 -25.87
N GLY A 299 10.74 -1.43 -25.86
CA GLY A 299 10.60 -0.34 -26.81
C GLY A 299 11.76 -0.37 -27.81
N ARG A 300 11.48 -0.46 -29.10
CA ARG A 300 12.51 -0.32 -30.15
C ARG A 300 12.72 1.15 -30.47
N ASN A 301 13.97 1.55 -30.69
CA ASN A 301 14.33 2.93 -31.04
C ASN A 301 13.66 3.41 -32.34
N ASN A 302 13.26 2.51 -33.24
CA ASN A 302 12.66 2.84 -34.53
C ASN A 302 11.19 3.31 -34.44
N ASN A 303 10.56 3.18 -33.26
CA ASN A 303 9.18 3.62 -33.01
C ASN A 303 9.12 4.92 -32.19
N LEU A 304 10.27 5.55 -31.92
CA LEU A 304 10.41 6.79 -31.13
C LEU A 304 10.70 8.03 -32.01
N GLY A 305 10.64 7.88 -33.33
CA GLY A 305 10.86 8.96 -34.31
C GLY A 305 9.67 9.14 -35.24
#